data_AF-A0A2V8TGN0-F1
#
_entry.id   AF-A0A2V8TGN0-F1
#
_cell.length_a   1.000
_cell.length_b   1.000
_cell.length_c   1.000
_cell.angle_alpha   90.00
_cell.angle_beta   90.00
_cell.angle_gamma   90.00
#
_symmetry.space_group_name_H-M   'P 1'
#
loop_
_entity.id
_entity.type
_entity.pdbx_description
1 polymer ?
#
loop_
_entity_poly.entity_id
_entity_poly.type
_entity_poly.pdbx_seq_one_letter_code
_entity_poly.pdbx_strand_id
1 'polypeptide(L)'
;MKRILTSAALCLTLALSLAAPCASLASQNKNSGKKAAPMKKMSPRAEALKKCNDDYAAAVKKANADYTAAVKDARGKKGKERAEALKAATKARNDAWAAARKARADCIKAAPKK
;
A
#
# COMPACT_ATOMS: atom_id res chain seq x y z
N MET A 1 1.05 4.30 44.85
CA MET A 1 1.78 5.08 43.82
C MET A 1 2.60 4.12 42.98
N LYS A 2 2.74 4.41 41.66
CA LYS A 2 3.79 3.91 40.72
C LYS A 2 3.61 2.44 40.28
N ARG A 3 3.00 2.19 39.11
CA ARG A 3 3.51 2.27 37.73
C ARG A 3 4.37 1.06 37.30
N ILE A 4 3.82 0.33 36.34
CA ILE A 4 4.43 -0.07 35.04
C ILE A 4 5.73 -0.86 35.12
N LEU A 5 5.68 -2.12 34.67
CA LEU A 5 6.74 -2.76 33.87
C LEU A 5 6.15 -3.96 33.13
N THR A 6 5.40 -3.63 32.08
CA THR A 6 5.06 -4.52 30.99
C THR A 6 6.31 -4.85 30.18
N SER A 7 6.65 -6.14 30.18
CA SER A 7 6.96 -6.90 28.97
C SER A 7 8.09 -6.38 28.08
N ALA A 8 9.32 -6.47 28.59
CA ALA A 8 10.50 -6.66 27.77
C ALA A 8 10.68 -8.17 27.50
N ALA A 9 9.94 -8.70 26.53
CA ALA A 9 10.20 -10.03 25.98
C ALA A 9 9.60 -10.10 24.57
N LEU A 10 10.35 -10.70 23.64
CA LEU A 10 10.02 -10.94 22.22
C LEU A 10 10.54 -9.89 21.22
N CYS A 11 11.84 -9.57 21.32
CA CYS A 11 12.68 -9.62 20.11
C CYS A 11 13.01 -11.10 19.81
N LEU A 12 13.28 -11.43 18.53
CA LEU A 12 13.83 -12.71 18.01
C LEU A 12 12.89 -13.82 17.48
N THR A 13 11.87 -13.50 16.66
CA THR A 13 11.33 -14.51 15.71
C THR A 13 11.02 -13.96 14.31
N LEU A 14 11.66 -12.86 13.91
CA LEU A 14 11.88 -12.59 12.48
C LEU A 14 13.08 -13.42 12.03
N ALA A 15 12.90 -14.20 10.96
CA ALA A 15 13.91 -14.94 10.18
C ALA A 15 14.22 -16.39 10.59
N LEU A 16 13.31 -17.33 10.28
CA LEU A 16 13.70 -18.57 9.57
C LEU A 16 12.48 -19.31 9.01
N SER A 17 11.88 -18.83 7.93
CA SER A 17 11.02 -19.63 7.04
C SER A 17 11.04 -19.03 5.64
N LEU A 18 12.20 -19.14 5.01
CA LEU A 18 12.39 -18.91 3.59
C LEU A 18 12.04 -20.23 2.86
N ALA A 19 10.78 -20.40 2.47
CA ALA A 19 10.36 -21.37 1.46
C ALA A 19 9.01 -20.93 0.87
N ALA A 20 8.96 -20.82 -0.45
CA ALA A 20 7.85 -20.38 -1.31
C ALA A 20 6.58 -21.27 -1.22
N PRO A 21 5.53 -21.11 -2.06
CA PRO A 21 4.81 -19.95 -2.61
C PRO A 21 3.27 -20.02 -2.34
N CYS A 22 2.53 -18.97 -2.71
CA CYS A 22 1.14 -18.96 -3.21
C CYS A 22 0.12 -20.04 -2.74
N ALA A 23 -0.78 -19.69 -1.82
CA ALA A 23 -2.18 -20.17 -1.73
C ALA A 23 -2.86 -19.39 -0.58
N SER A 24 -4.07 -18.84 -0.63
CA SER A 24 -5.16 -18.90 -1.59
C SER A 24 -6.12 -17.75 -1.24
N LEU A 25 -6.44 -16.89 -2.21
CA LEU A 25 -7.66 -16.09 -2.18
C LEU A 25 -8.86 -17.05 -2.26
N ALA A 26 -9.78 -16.98 -1.31
CA ALA A 26 -11.12 -17.57 -1.47
C ALA A 26 -12.16 -16.73 -0.74
N SER A 27 -12.50 -15.57 -1.33
CA SER A 27 -13.79 -14.91 -1.06
C SER A 27 -14.64 -15.09 -2.32
N GLN A 28 -15.41 -16.17 -2.35
CA GLN A 28 -16.37 -16.46 -3.41
C GLN A 28 -17.59 -15.56 -3.23
N ASN A 29 -17.64 -14.43 -3.94
CA ASN A 29 -18.88 -13.70 -4.12
C ASN A 29 -19.53 -14.14 -5.44
N LYS A 30 -20.60 -14.94 -5.33
CA LYS A 30 -21.50 -15.31 -6.41
C LYS A 30 -22.23 -14.05 -6.90
N ASN A 31 -21.92 -13.57 -8.10
CA ASN A 31 -22.88 -12.75 -8.83
C ASN A 31 -22.91 -13.10 -10.33
N SER A 32 -24.03 -13.74 -10.68
CA SER A 32 -24.81 -13.74 -11.93
C SER A 32 -24.12 -13.49 -13.28
N GLY A 33 -24.48 -14.36 -14.22
CA GLY A 33 -24.07 -14.29 -15.61
C GLY A 33 -24.41 -12.95 -16.28
N LYS A 34 -23.36 -12.29 -16.74
CA LYS A 34 -23.39 -11.55 -18.00
C LYS A 34 -22.29 -12.13 -18.85
N LYS A 35 -22.64 -12.66 -20.03
CA LYS A 35 -21.70 -13.14 -21.03
C LYS A 35 -20.69 -12.02 -21.28
N ALA A 36 -19.47 -12.20 -20.77
CA ALA A 36 -18.38 -11.29 -21.03
C ALA A 36 -18.13 -11.32 -22.54
N ALA A 37 -18.36 -10.19 -23.20
CA ALA A 37 -17.88 -9.96 -24.56
C ALA A 37 -16.41 -10.41 -24.64
N PRO A 38 -15.95 -11.00 -25.76
CA PRO A 38 -14.57 -11.47 -25.87
C PRO A 38 -13.66 -10.29 -25.56
N MET A 39 -13.01 -10.35 -24.38
CA MET A 39 -11.96 -9.42 -24.03
C MET A 39 -10.94 -9.56 -25.15
N LYS A 40 -10.86 -8.55 -26.03
CA LYS A 40 -9.73 -8.39 -26.94
C LYS A 40 -8.49 -8.60 -26.07
N LYS A 41 -7.78 -9.71 -26.27
CA LYS A 41 -6.61 -10.05 -25.48
C LYS A 41 -5.69 -8.84 -25.56
N MET A 42 -5.60 -8.08 -24.48
CA MET A 42 -4.70 -6.93 -24.41
C MET A 42 -3.30 -7.50 -24.61
N SER A 43 -2.45 -6.77 -25.35
CA SER A 43 -1.07 -7.20 -25.50
C SER A 43 -0.45 -7.38 -24.10
N PRO A 44 0.52 -8.30 -23.92
CA PRO A 44 1.18 -8.50 -22.64
C PRO A 44 1.72 -7.18 -22.04
N ARG A 45 2.15 -6.26 -22.91
CA ARG A 45 2.54 -4.90 -22.56
C ARG A 45 1.37 -4.06 -22.01
N ALA A 46 0.19 -4.10 -22.65
CA ALA A 46 -0.97 -3.36 -22.17
C ALA A 46 -1.44 -3.86 -20.80
N GLU A 47 -1.40 -5.17 -20.55
CA GLU A 47 -1.70 -5.73 -19.23
C GLU A 47 -0.68 -5.33 -18.17
N ALA A 48 0.62 -5.37 -18.50
CA ALA A 48 1.68 -4.92 -17.61
C ALA A 48 1.54 -3.43 -17.26
N LEU A 49 1.32 -2.57 -18.25
CA LEU A 49 1.13 -1.13 -18.03
C LEU A 49 -0.13 -0.84 -17.19
N LYS A 50 -1.21 -1.61 -17.40
CA LYS A 50 -2.42 -1.50 -16.59
C LYS A 50 -2.12 -1.83 -15.12
N LYS A 51 -1.46 -2.97 -14.85
CA LYS A 51 -1.03 -3.33 -13.49
C LYS A 51 -0.16 -2.25 -12.85
N CYS A 52 0.85 -1.74 -13.56
CA CYS A 52 1.70 -0.66 -13.05
C CYS A 52 0.90 0.60 -12.65
N ASN A 53 -0.15 0.94 -13.40
CA ASN A 53 -1.03 2.07 -13.07
C ASN A 53 -1.96 1.75 -11.90
N ASP A 54 -2.49 0.54 -11.83
CA ASP A 54 -3.36 0.08 -10.73
C ASP A 54 -2.58 0.05 -9.41
N ASP A 55 -1.34 -0.47 -9.42
CA ASP A 55 -0.44 -0.49 -8.26
C ASP A 55 -0.08 0.93 -7.80
N TYR A 56 0.19 1.83 -8.74
CA TYR A 56 0.39 3.25 -8.44
C TYR A 56 -0.85 3.88 -7.78
N ALA A 57 -2.03 3.63 -8.34
CA ALA A 57 -3.28 4.15 -7.82
C ALA A 57 -3.58 3.59 -6.41
N ALA A 58 -3.30 2.31 -6.19
CA ALA A 58 -3.43 1.67 -4.88
C ALA A 58 -2.46 2.29 -3.85
N ALA A 59 -1.20 2.50 -4.23
CA ALA A 59 -0.19 3.14 -3.37
C ALA A 59 -0.57 4.59 -3.01
N VAL A 60 -1.06 5.38 -3.98
CA VAL A 60 -1.54 6.74 -3.74
C VAL A 60 -2.77 6.76 -2.83
N LYS A 61 -3.73 5.84 -3.03
CA LYS A 61 -4.89 5.70 -2.16
C LYS A 61 -4.48 5.37 -0.73
N LYS A 62 -3.55 4.43 -0.54
CA LYS A 62 -3.01 4.06 0.77
C LYS A 62 -2.33 5.25 1.44
N ALA A 63 -1.44 5.96 0.74
CA ALA A 63 -0.77 7.14 1.27
C ALA A 63 -1.75 8.25 1.70
N ASN A 64 -2.83 8.46 0.95
CA ASN A 64 -3.88 9.41 1.32
C ASN A 64 -4.72 8.93 2.51
N ALA A 65 -5.00 7.64 2.61
CA ALA A 65 -5.70 7.04 3.75
C ALA A 65 -4.87 7.18 5.03
N ASP A 66 -3.57 6.85 4.97
CA ASP A 66 -2.63 6.99 6.07
C ASP A 66 -2.49 8.46 6.51
N TYR A 67 -2.39 9.39 5.55
CA TYR A 67 -2.42 10.82 5.83
C TYR A 67 -3.71 11.25 6.53
N THR A 68 -4.87 10.77 6.06
CA THR A 68 -6.17 11.11 6.64
C THR A 68 -6.30 10.56 8.06
N ALA A 69 -5.82 9.34 8.31
CA ALA A 69 -5.76 8.76 9.65
C ALA A 69 -4.85 9.61 10.57
N ALA A 70 -3.63 9.91 10.12
CA ALA A 70 -2.69 10.73 10.89
C ALA A 70 -3.22 12.16 11.18
N VAL A 71 -3.97 12.76 10.25
CA VAL A 71 -4.65 14.04 10.47
C VAL A 71 -5.75 13.91 11.53
N LYS A 72 -6.54 12.82 11.51
CA LYS A 72 -7.54 12.55 12.54
C LYS A 72 -6.89 12.35 13.91
N ASP A 73 -5.81 11.60 14.00
CA ASP A 73 -5.03 11.43 15.25
C ASP A 73 -4.45 12.76 15.73
N ALA A 74 -3.97 13.60 14.80
CA ALA A 74 -3.46 14.93 15.13
C ALA A 74 -4.54 15.90 15.66
N ARG A 75 -5.84 15.65 15.42
CA ARG A 75 -6.93 16.49 15.99
C ARG A 75 -7.01 16.39 17.51
N GLY A 76 -6.61 15.25 18.09
CA GLY A 76 -6.52 15.09 19.55
C GLY A 76 -5.33 15.82 20.18
N LYS A 77 -4.36 16.25 19.37
CA LYS A 77 -3.15 16.96 19.82
C LYS A 77 -3.37 18.48 19.81
N LYS A 78 -2.60 19.22 20.62
CA LYS A 78 -2.68 20.68 20.71
C LYS A 78 -1.31 21.35 20.48
N GLY A 79 -1.34 22.63 20.11
CA GLY A 79 -0.14 23.45 19.97
C GLY A 79 0.92 22.85 19.04
N LYS A 80 2.17 22.80 19.54
CA LYS A 80 3.33 22.31 18.78
C LYS A 80 3.21 20.85 18.36
N GLU A 81 2.66 19.98 19.22
CA GLU A 81 2.51 18.55 18.91
C GLU A 81 1.59 18.28 17.72
N ARG A 82 0.51 19.08 17.57
CA ARG A 82 -0.36 18.99 16.40
C ARG A 82 0.37 19.41 15.14
N ALA A 83 1.14 20.50 15.19
CA ALA A 83 1.90 20.97 14.04
C ALA A 83 2.97 19.96 13.61
N GLU A 84 3.68 19.35 14.57
CA GLU A 84 4.68 18.31 14.31
C GLU A 84 4.03 17.05 13.71
N ALA A 85 2.90 16.61 14.26
CA ALA A 85 2.17 15.46 13.72
C ALA A 85 1.69 15.68 12.27
N LEU A 86 1.17 16.88 11.96
CA LEU A 86 0.75 17.22 10.60
C LEU A 86 1.93 17.34 9.64
N LYS A 87 3.06 17.89 10.07
CA LYS A 87 4.31 17.93 9.28
C LYS A 87 4.81 16.52 8.98
N ALA A 88 4.85 15.65 9.99
CA ALA A 88 5.26 14.25 9.83
C ALA A 88 4.32 13.49 8.88
N ALA A 89 3.00 13.66 9.03
CA ALA A 89 2.01 13.06 8.13
C ALA A 89 2.17 13.54 6.68
N THR A 90 2.37 14.84 6.50
CA THR A 90 2.57 15.44 5.16
C THR A 90 3.84 14.91 4.52
N LYS A 91 4.93 14.84 5.28
CA LYS A 91 6.21 14.28 4.82
C LYS A 91 6.03 12.82 4.41
N ALA A 92 5.43 11.98 5.27
CA ALA A 92 5.18 10.57 4.97
C ALA A 92 4.35 10.38 3.69
N ARG A 93 3.31 11.20 3.49
CA ARG A 93 2.49 11.18 2.25
C ARG A 93 3.33 11.50 1.02
N ASN A 94 4.15 12.56 1.09
CA ASN A 94 4.98 12.99 -0.02
C ASN A 94 6.06 11.95 -0.36
N ASP A 95 6.68 11.34 0.66
CA ASP A 95 7.66 10.27 0.49
C ASP A 95 7.00 9.03 -0.15
N ALA A 96 5.80 8.66 0.31
CA ALA A 96 5.03 7.57 -0.29
C ALA A 96 4.64 7.84 -1.75
N TRP A 97 4.29 9.09 -2.08
CA TRP A 97 4.02 9.49 -3.47
C TRP A 97 5.28 9.43 -4.34
N ALA A 98 6.42 9.89 -3.84
CA ALA A 98 7.70 9.80 -4.55
C ALA A 98 8.08 8.34 -4.81
N ALA A 99 7.95 7.47 -3.81
CA ALA A 99 8.18 6.04 -3.94
C ALA A 99 7.22 5.40 -4.96
N ALA A 100 5.92 5.71 -4.90
CA ALA A 100 4.93 5.20 -5.83
C ALA A 100 5.23 5.64 -7.28
N ARG A 101 5.61 6.90 -7.49
CA ARG A 101 6.00 7.41 -8.82
C ARG A 101 7.24 6.70 -9.36
N LYS A 102 8.24 6.48 -8.52
CA LYS A 102 9.46 5.75 -8.89
C LYS A 102 9.13 4.30 -9.24
N ALA A 103 8.39 3.60 -8.38
CA ALA A 103 7.94 2.23 -8.62
C ALA A 103 7.13 2.10 -9.91
N ARG A 104 6.24 3.06 -10.21
CA ARG A 104 5.51 3.10 -11.48
C ARG A 104 6.46 3.27 -12.67
N ALA A 105 7.42 4.19 -12.58
CA ALA A 105 8.37 4.42 -13.67
C ALA A 105 9.23 3.18 -13.93
N ASP A 106 9.69 2.51 -12.88
CA ASP A 106 10.49 1.30 -12.98
C ASP A 106 9.66 0.11 -13.49
N CYS A 107 8.39 -0.01 -13.07
CA CYS A 107 7.44 -0.98 -13.61
C CYS A 107 7.17 -0.77 -15.11
N ILE A 108 7.02 0.48 -15.55
CA ILE A 108 6.86 0.82 -16.99
C ILE A 108 8.12 0.49 -17.79
N LYS A 109 9.32 0.72 -17.23
CA LYS A 109 10.58 0.36 -17.87
C LYS A 109 10.76 -1.16 -18.00
N ALA A 110 10.33 -1.91 -16.99
CA ALA A 110 10.37 -3.37 -16.96
C ALA A 110 9.28 -4.03 -17.81
N ALA A 111 8.22 -3.30 -18.16
CA ALA A 111 7.14 -3.81 -19.00
C ALA A 111 7.68 -4.24 -20.37
N PRO A 112 7.18 -5.36 -20.94
CA PRO A 112 7.71 -5.93 -22.17
C PRO A 112 7.69 -4.91 -23.31
N LYS A 113 8.84 -4.80 -23.98
CA LYS A 113 9.02 -3.95 -25.16
C LYS A 113 8.69 -4.76 -26.40
N LYS A 114 7.53 -4.48 -26.97
CA LYS A 114 6.93 -5.15 -28.14
C LYS A 114 6.55 -6.61 -27.87
#